data_AF-A0A7K2XGC0-F1
#
_entry.id   AF-A0A7K2XGC0-F1
#
_cell.length_a   1.000
_cell.length_b   1.000
_cell.length_c   1.000
_cell.angle_alpha   90.00
_cell.angle_beta   90.00
_cell.angle_gamma   90.00
#
_symmetry.space_group_name_H-M   'P 1'
#
loop_
_entity.id
_entity.type
_entity.pdbx_description
1 polymer ?
#
loop_
_entity_poly.entity_id
_entity_poly.type
_entity_poly.pdbx_seq_one_letter_code
_entity_poly.pdbx_strand_id
1 'polypeptide(L)'
;PAVGASARATVTEAALTALDTRAGTAKLIATVRVDVTPRGGATATGDRKRLEAVLTRTGEDTWKVAALSAVPVAGAEGSEKEEGGDE
;
A
#
# COMPACT_ATOMS: atom_id res chain seq x y z
N PRO A 1 -21.51 -1.67 -20.80
CA PRO A 1 -20.15 -1.10 -20.66
C PRO A 1 -19.18 -2.21 -20.28
N ALA A 2 -17.98 -2.28 -20.87
CA ALA A 2 -16.98 -3.26 -20.45
C ALA A 2 -16.41 -2.85 -19.08
N VAL A 3 -16.53 -3.73 -18.08
CA VAL A 3 -15.98 -3.49 -16.74
C VAL A 3 -14.44 -3.52 -16.80
N GLY A 4 -13.81 -2.41 -16.43
CA GLY A 4 -12.35 -2.32 -16.28
C GLY A 4 -11.85 -3.07 -15.04
N ALA A 5 -10.53 -3.14 -14.87
CA ALA A 5 -9.96 -3.59 -13.60
C ALA A 5 -10.37 -2.60 -12.48
N SER A 6 -10.56 -3.11 -11.27
CA SER A 6 -10.90 -2.28 -10.11
C SER A 6 -10.05 -2.68 -8.90
N ALA A 7 -9.81 -1.72 -8.02
CA ALA A 7 -9.16 -1.95 -6.74
C ALA A 7 -9.92 -1.19 -5.66
N ARG A 8 -10.14 -1.85 -4.52
CA ARG A 8 -10.65 -1.21 -3.31
C ARG A 8 -9.61 -1.37 -2.22
N ALA A 9 -9.35 -0.30 -1.48
CA ALA A 9 -8.33 -0.29 -0.45
C ALA A 9 -8.90 0.20 0.88
N THR A 10 -8.40 -0.35 1.98
CA THR A 10 -8.71 0.10 3.34
C THR A 10 -7.41 0.20 4.12
N VAL A 11 -7.20 1.35 4.77
CA VAL A 11 -6.10 1.53 5.72
C VAL A 11 -6.50 0.81 7.01
N THR A 12 -5.75 -0.21 7.40
CA THR A 12 -6.03 -0.97 8.61
C THR A 12 -5.26 -0.41 9.80
N GLU A 13 -4.09 0.16 9.55
CA GLU A 13 -3.22 0.74 10.56
C GLU A 13 -2.47 1.94 9.97
N ALA A 14 -2.20 2.95 10.80
CA ALA A 14 -1.35 4.06 10.45
C ALA A 14 -0.66 4.61 11.70
N ALA A 15 0.58 5.05 11.56
CA ALA A 15 1.33 5.69 12.63
C ALA A 15 2.25 6.79 12.09
N LEU A 16 2.36 7.88 12.82
CA LEU A 16 3.33 8.93 12.53
C LEU A 16 4.70 8.53 13.08
N THR A 17 5.71 8.52 12.22
CA THR A 17 7.07 8.08 12.58
C THR A 17 8.02 9.26 12.74
N ALA A 18 7.72 10.40 12.14
CA ALA A 18 8.43 11.66 12.36
C ALA A 18 7.51 12.86 12.13
N LEU A 19 7.74 13.95 12.87
CA LEU A 19 7.02 15.21 12.71
C LEU A 19 7.94 16.39 12.97
N ASP A 20 8.05 17.29 11.98
CA ASP A 20 8.62 18.61 12.14
C ASP A 20 7.56 19.66 11.81
N THR A 21 6.95 20.22 12.85
CA THR A 21 5.89 21.23 12.72
C THR A 21 6.42 22.59 12.25
N ARG A 22 7.70 22.89 12.52
CA ARG A 22 8.35 24.13 12.11
C ARG A 22 8.67 24.10 10.62
N ALA A 23 9.25 22.99 10.15
CA ALA A 23 9.54 22.79 8.73
C ALA A 23 8.28 22.41 7.93
N GLY A 24 7.21 22.00 8.60
CA GLY A 24 5.98 21.54 7.93
C GLY A 24 6.20 20.22 7.18
N THR A 25 7.00 19.32 7.75
CA THR A 25 7.27 17.98 7.17
C THR A 25 6.90 16.87 8.14
N ALA A 26 6.46 15.73 7.63
CA ALA A 26 6.15 14.58 8.47
C ALA A 26 6.35 13.28 7.70
N LYS A 27 6.52 12.18 8.45
CA LYS A 27 6.56 10.82 7.91
C LYS A 27 5.50 9.96 8.56
N LEU A 28 4.80 9.17 7.75
CA LEU A 28 3.76 8.25 8.18
C LEU A 28 4.02 6.87 7.59
N ILE A 29 3.80 5.83 8.40
CA ILE A 29 3.76 4.44 7.94
C ILE A 29 2.32 3.93 8.03
N ALA A 30 1.86 3.22 7.01
CA ALA A 30 0.52 2.64 6.97
C ALA A 30 0.53 1.20 6.47
N THR A 31 -0.38 0.40 7.03
CA THR A 31 -0.75 -0.91 6.50
C THR A 31 -2.06 -0.77 5.75
N VAL A 32 -2.09 -1.22 4.49
CA VAL A 32 -3.24 -1.12 3.60
C VAL A 32 -3.60 -2.50 3.09
N ARG A 33 -4.87 -2.89 3.28
CA ARG A 33 -5.47 -4.02 2.60
C ARG A 33 -6.04 -3.55 1.26
N VAL A 34 -5.68 -4.22 0.17
CA VAL A 34 -6.14 -3.89 -1.18
C VAL A 34 -6.76 -5.12 -1.80
N ASP A 35 -8.02 -5.03 -2.20
CA ASP A 35 -8.71 -6.06 -2.94
C ASP A 35 -8.75 -5.66 -4.43
N VAL A 36 -8.09 -6.42 -5.29
CA VAL A 36 -7.96 -6.15 -6.73
C VAL A 36 -8.80 -7.15 -7.53
N THR A 37 -9.69 -6.63 -8.38
CA THR A 37 -10.44 -7.40 -9.37
C THR A 37 -9.88 -7.10 -10.76
N PRO A 38 -9.21 -8.07 -11.41
CA PRO A 38 -8.73 -7.92 -12.78
C PRO A 38 -9.88 -7.67 -13.77
N ARG A 39 -9.54 -7.13 -14.95
CA ARG A 39 -10.52 -6.92 -16.02
C ARG A 39 -11.15 -8.27 -16.41
N GLY A 40 -12.48 -8.34 -16.39
CA GLY A 40 -13.22 -9.58 -16.69
C GLY A 40 -13.14 -10.65 -15.60
N GLY A 41 -12.46 -10.38 -14.48
CA GLY A 41 -12.43 -11.25 -13.32
C GLY A 41 -13.68 -11.10 -12.45
N ALA A 42 -14.20 -12.22 -11.95
CA ALA A 42 -15.34 -12.23 -11.04
C ALA A 42 -14.93 -12.11 -9.55
N THR A 43 -13.69 -12.46 -9.22
CA THR A 43 -13.22 -12.59 -7.84
C THR A 43 -12.09 -11.60 -7.57
N ALA A 44 -12.21 -10.86 -6.48
CA ALA A 44 -11.14 -9.99 -6.00
C ALA A 44 -10.07 -10.83 -5.28
N THR A 45 -8.80 -10.45 -5.46
CA THR A 45 -7.67 -11.01 -4.70
C THR A 45 -7.18 -9.96 -3.70
N GLY A 46 -6.99 -10.38 -2.45
CA GLY A 46 -6.56 -9.50 -1.36
C GLY A 46 -5.04 -9.46 -1.25
N ASP A 47 -4.49 -8.27 -1.09
CA ASP A 47 -3.07 -8.01 -0.84
C ASP A 47 -2.90 -7.09 0.38
N ARG A 48 -1.79 -7.27 1.12
CA ARG A 48 -1.41 -6.41 2.24
C ARG A 48 -0.13 -5.68 1.89
N LYS A 49 -0.23 -4.36 1.76
CA LYS A 49 0.90 -3.47 1.49
C LYS A 49 1.25 -2.64 2.70
N ARG A 50 2.54 -2.41 2.92
CA ARG A 50 3.05 -1.42 3.87
C ARG A 50 3.62 -0.26 3.08
N LEU A 51 3.22 0.96 3.43
CA LEU A 51 3.58 2.18 2.71
C LEU A 51 4.22 3.19 3.67
N GLU A 52 5.30 3.84 3.26
CA GLU A 52 5.83 5.05 3.89
C GLU A 52 5.43 6.26 3.03
N ALA A 53 4.80 7.24 3.67
CA ALA A 53 4.43 8.52 3.08
C ALA A 53 5.26 9.66 3.69
N VAL A 54 5.80 10.52 2.83
CA VAL A 54 6.34 11.82 3.21
C VAL A 54 5.23 12.85 3.01
N LEU A 55 4.98 13.67 4.02
CA LEU A 55 3.92 14.67 4.02
C LEU A 55 4.50 16.08 4.10
N THR A 56 3.85 17.02 3.42
CA THR A 56 4.12 18.46 3.52
C THR A 56 2.87 19.19 3.99
N ARG A 57 3.02 20.09 4.96
CA ARG A 57 1.93 20.94 5.48
C ARG A 57 1.60 22.01 4.44
N THR A 58 0.33 22.11 4.06
CA THR A 58 -0.15 23.11 3.07
C THR A 58 -1.17 24.09 3.65
N GLY A 59 -1.46 23.98 4.94
CA GLY A 59 -2.39 24.83 5.68
C GLY A 59 -2.26 24.55 7.18
N GLU A 60 -3.06 25.24 7.99
CA GLU A 60 -2.98 25.10 9.45
C GLU A 60 -3.12 23.62 9.88
N ASP A 61 -4.15 22.91 9.44
CA ASP A 61 -4.32 21.49 9.79
C ASP A 61 -4.32 20.57 8.57
N THR A 62 -3.73 21.04 7.47
CA THR A 62 -3.75 20.31 6.20
C THR A 62 -2.37 19.82 5.82
N TRP A 63 -2.27 18.51 5.60
CA TRP A 63 -1.10 17.82 5.10
C TRP A 63 -1.40 17.17 3.75
N LYS A 64 -0.45 17.20 2.83
CA LYS A 64 -0.52 16.49 1.55
C LYS A 64 0.64 15.52 1.41
N VAL A 65 0.40 14.41 0.72
CA VAL A 65 1.43 13.44 0.37
C VAL A 65 2.36 14.07 -0.67
N ALA A 66 3.64 14.22 -0.31
CA ALA A 66 4.70 14.69 -1.19
C ALA A 66 5.44 13.52 -1.85
N ALA A 67 5.57 12.40 -1.15
CA ALA A 67 6.11 11.16 -1.70
C ALA A 67 5.46 9.94 -1.05
N LEU A 68 5.39 8.83 -1.78
CA LEU A 68 4.85 7.56 -1.31
C LEU A 68 5.73 6.43 -1.80
N SER A 69 6.09 5.51 -0.92
CA SER A 69 6.96 4.37 -1.23
C SER A 69 6.45 3.09 -0.58
N ALA A 70 6.69 1.96 -1.23
CA ALA A 70 6.41 0.65 -0.66
C ALA A 70 7.53 0.26 0.31
N VAL A 71 7.15 -0.25 1.48
CA VAL A 71 8.07 -0.81 2.46
C VAL A 71 7.96 -2.33 2.37
N PRO A 72 8.97 -3.04 1.82
CA PRO A 72 8.94 -4.49 1.76
C PRO A 72 8.73 -5.11 3.14
N VAL A 73 7.98 -6.20 3.17
CA VAL A 73 7.84 -7.08 4.34
C VAL A 73 8.53 -8.38 3.97
N ALA A 74 9.58 -8.76 4.71
CA ALA A 74 10.26 -10.02 4.48
C ALA A 74 9.26 -11.17 4.65
N GLY A 75 9.16 -12.05 3.66
CA GLY A 75 8.23 -13.19 3.63
C GLY A 75 7.24 -13.24 2.45
N ALA A 76 7.30 -12.30 1.50
CA ALA A 76 6.51 -12.31 0.27
C ALA A 76 7.36 -12.66 -0.97
N GLU A 77 8.41 -13.47 -0.82
CA GLU A 77 8.98 -14.18 -1.95
C GLU A 77 8.09 -15.38 -2.23
N GLY A 78 7.60 -15.46 -3.47
CA GLY A 78 6.68 -16.49 -3.89
C GLY A 78 7.23 -17.88 -3.57
N SER A 79 6.41 -18.70 -2.95
CA SER A 79 6.53 -20.14 -3.05
C SER A 79 6.26 -20.54 -4.50
N GLU A 80 7.25 -20.34 -5.37
CA GLU A 80 7.40 -21.14 -6.57
C GLU A 80 7.82 -22.52 -6.06
N LYS A 81 6.81 -23.34 -5.79
CA LYS A 81 7.01 -24.74 -5.44
C LYS A 81 7.68 -25.38 -6.64
N GLU A 82 8.96 -25.73 -6.47
CA GLU A 82 9.72 -26.61 -7.35
C GLU A 82 8.81 -27.68 -7.94
N GLU A 83 8.72 -27.66 -9.27
CA GLU A 83 8.21 -28.75 -10.09
C GLU A 83 9.19 -29.92 -9.93
N GLY A 84 9.01 -30.68 -8.85
CA GLY A 84 9.72 -31.93 -8.62
C GLY A 84 9.16 -32.99 -9.58
N GLY A 85 9.90 -33.23 -10.66
CA GLY A 85 9.79 -34.46 -11.44
C GLY A 85 10.32 -35.65 -10.65
N ASP A 86 9.54 -36.73 -10.66
CA ASP A 86 9.86 -38.13 -10.32
C ASP A 86 8.52 -38.88 -10.62
N GLU A 87 8.37 -39.94 -11.41
CA GLU A 87 9.22 -40.90 -12.12
C GLU A 87 8.36 -41.47 -13.29
#